data_AF-A0AAP0JUP4-F1
#
_entry.id   AF-A0AAP0JUP4-F1
#
_cell.length_a   1.000
_cell.length_b   1.000
_cell.length_c   1.000
_cell.angle_alpha   90.00
_cell.angle_beta   90.00
_cell.angle_gamma   90.00
#
_symmetry.space_group_name_H-M   'P 1'
#
loop_
_entity.id
_entity.type
_entity.pdbx_description
1 polymer ?
#
loop_
_entity_poly.entity_id
_entity_poly.type
_entity_poly.pdbx_seq_one_letter_code
_entity_poly.pdbx_strand_id
1 'polypeptide(L)' 'MFEISKYAGPHTCVNAKLSKDHAHLNSTVICREIENVVRNDPSISVPVLHQIIKDKFSYDVHYKKVLLEKKAIAKIFGD' A
#
# COMPACT_ATOMS: atom_id res chain seq x y z
N MET A 1 43.49 5.23 22.30
CA MET A 1 43.57 5.70 20.90
C MET A 1 42.91 4.63 20.05
N PHE A 2 41.82 4.93 19.34
CA PHE A 2 41.22 3.95 18.42
C PHE A 2 41.67 4.31 17.00
N GLU A 3 42.25 3.33 16.30
CA GLU A 3 42.62 3.45 14.89
C GLU A 3 41.50 2.87 14.03
N ILE A 4 40.96 3.69 13.13
CA ILE A 4 39.94 3.27 12.18
C ILE A 4 40.63 2.88 10.89
N SER A 5 40.80 1.58 10.67
CA SER A 5 41.32 1.04 9.40
C SER A 5 40.18 0.87 8.39
N LYS A 6 40.25 1.59 7.26
CA LYS A 6 39.28 1.44 6.16
C LYS A 6 39.63 0.19 5.33
N TYR A 7 38.65 -0.68 5.14
CA TYR A 7 38.77 -1.83 4.24
C TYR A 7 38.71 -1.36 2.78
N ALA A 8 39.72 -1.69 1.97
CA ALA A 8 39.87 -1.27 0.57
C ALA A 8 39.63 -2.42 -0.45
N GLY A 9 39.03 -3.52 -0.01
CA GLY A 9 38.65 -4.61 -0.91
C GLY A 9 37.39 -4.27 -1.71
N PRO A 10 37.19 -4.85 -2.91
CA PRO A 10 35.95 -4.70 -3.65
C PRO A 10 34.78 -5.19 -2.78
N HIS A 11 33.91 -4.25 -2.43
CA HIS A 11 32.66 -4.53 -1.73
C HIS A 11 31.70 -5.16 -2.73
N THR A 12 31.51 -6.48 -2.62
CA THR A 12 30.48 -7.21 -3.38
C THR A 12 29.17 -7.25 -2.60
N CYS A 13 28.72 -6.14 -2.00
CA CYS A 13 27.34 -6.07 -1.51
C CYS A 13 26.45 -5.52 -2.62
N VAL A 14 26.45 -6.19 -3.77
CA VAL A 14 25.32 -6.12 -4.70
C VAL A 14 24.43 -7.29 -4.34
N ASN A 15 23.54 -7.06 -3.38
CA ASN A 15 22.37 -7.92 -3.22
C ASN A 15 21.45 -7.66 -4.43
N ALA A 16 21.73 -8.34 -5.54
CA ALA A 16 20.87 -8.38 -6.73
C ALA A 16 19.58 -9.21 -6.52
N LYS A 17 19.26 -9.59 -5.27
CA LYS A 17 17.87 -9.61 -4.83
C LYS A 17 17.54 -8.17 -4.47
N LEU A 18 17.44 -7.28 -5.46
CA LEU A 18 16.12 -6.89 -5.94
C LEU A 18 15.15 -6.98 -4.75
N SER A 19 15.16 -5.94 -3.92
CA SER A 19 14.20 -5.78 -2.84
C SER A 19 12.86 -6.19 -3.44
N LYS A 20 12.33 -7.31 -2.96
CA LYS A 20 11.00 -7.79 -3.35
C LYS A 20 9.92 -6.85 -2.80
N ASP A 21 10.28 -5.64 -2.37
CA ASP A 21 9.39 -4.52 -2.07
C ASP A 21 9.07 -3.70 -3.33
N HIS A 22 9.51 -4.15 -4.52
CA HIS A 22 8.98 -3.68 -5.80
C HIS A 22 7.56 -4.24 -6.09
N ALA A 23 6.64 -3.93 -5.18
CA ALA A 23 5.25 -3.63 -5.45
C ALA A 23 4.67 -2.96 -4.19
N HIS A 24 5.35 -1.96 -3.63
CA HIS A 24 4.68 -0.98 -2.78
C HIS A 24 3.68 -0.25 -3.67
N LEU A 25 2.51 -0.87 -3.84
CA LEU A 25 1.30 -0.17 -4.16
C LEU A 25 1.17 0.88 -3.07
N ASN A 26 1.55 2.12 -3.40
CA ASN A 26 1.62 3.20 -2.44
C ASN A 26 0.27 3.22 -1.71
N SER A 27 0.27 3.03 -0.40
CA SER A 27 -0.97 2.93 0.39
C SER A 27 -1.88 4.14 0.16
N THR A 28 -1.28 5.27 -0.18
CA THR A 28 -1.93 6.50 -0.65
C THR A 28 -2.73 6.34 -1.94
N VAL A 29 -2.23 5.55 -2.91
CA VAL A 29 -2.94 5.26 -4.17
C VAL A 29 -4.16 4.38 -3.91
N ILE A 30 -4.03 3.35 -3.06
CA ILE A 30 -5.17 2.51 -2.66
C ILE A 30 -6.23 3.34 -1.93
N CYS A 31 -5.79 4.16 -0.97
CA CYS A 31 -6.67 5.02 -0.18
C CYS A 31 -7.45 5.99 -1.08
N ARG A 32 -6.75 6.67 -2.00
CA ARG A 32 -7.39 7.58 -2.97
C ARG A 32 -8.37 6.86 -3.88
N GLU A 33 -8.09 5.62 -4.25
CA GLU A 33 -8.99 4.84 -5.09
C GLU A 33 -10.24 4.38 -4.33
N ILE A 34 -10.08 3.95 -3.07
CA ILE A 34 -11.21 3.67 -2.18
C ILE A 34 -12.06 4.92 -2.01
N GLU A 35 -11.45 6.08 -1.78
CA GLU A 35 -12.12 7.36 -1.65
C GLU A 35 -12.93 7.71 -2.90
N ASN A 36 -12.35 7.54 -4.09
CA ASN A 36 -13.05 7.77 -5.35
C ASN A 36 -14.27 6.86 -5.50
N VAL A 37 -14.13 5.56 -5.21
CA VAL A 37 -15.23 4.59 -5.34
C VAL A 37 -16.33 4.88 -4.32
N VAL A 38 -15.98 5.15 -3.06
CA VAL A 38 -16.96 5.46 -2.00
C VAL A 38 -17.63 6.82 -2.21
N ARG A 39 -16.93 7.81 -2.77
CA ARG A 39 -17.52 9.11 -3.13
C ARG A 39 -18.53 8.98 -4.27
N ASN A 40 -18.24 8.13 -5.25
CA ASN A 40 -19.15 7.89 -6.37
C ASN A 40 -20.36 7.05 -5.96
N ASP A 41 -20.15 6.03 -5.12
CA ASP A 41 -21.21 5.16 -4.59
C ASP A 41 -20.96 4.86 -3.10
N PRO A 42 -21.54 5.65 -2.19
CA PRO A 42 -21.34 5.46 -0.75
C PRO A 42 -21.98 4.17 -0.22
N SER A 43 -22.99 3.66 -0.92
CA SER A 43 -23.70 2.43 -0.58
C SER A 43 -22.95 1.15 -0.99
N ILE A 44 -21.80 1.28 -1.68
CA ILE A 44 -21.02 0.13 -2.15
C ILE A 44 -20.63 -0.82 -1.01
N SER A 45 -20.85 -2.12 -1.19
CA SER A 45 -20.48 -3.11 -0.17
C SER A 45 -18.96 -3.32 -0.09
N VAL A 46 -18.44 -3.56 1.11
CA VAL A 46 -16.99 -3.75 1.37
C VAL A 46 -16.37 -4.91 0.56
N PRO A 47 -17.05 -6.06 0.35
CA PRO A 47 -16.53 -7.13 -0.50
C PRO A 47 -16.41 -6.72 -1.97
N VAL A 48 -17.35 -5.93 -2.47
CA VAL A 48 -17.34 -5.42 -3.86
C VAL A 48 -16.19 -4.44 -4.04
N LEU A 49 -16.05 -3.50 -3.10
CA LEU A 49 -14.93 -2.56 -3.07
C LEU A 49 -13.58 -3.29 -3.01
N HIS A 50 -13.47 -4.34 -2.21
CA HIS A 50 -12.26 -5.16 -2.12
C HIS A 50 -11.94 -5.86 -3.47
N GLN A 51 -12.94 -6.42 -4.15
CA GLN A 51 -12.76 -7.03 -5.47
C GLN A 51 -12.32 -6.01 -6.52
N ILE A 52 -12.90 -4.80 -6.54
CA ILE A 52 -12.51 -3.73 -7.46
C ILE A 52 -11.03 -3.37 -7.29
N ILE A 53 -10.57 -3.23 -6.04
CA ILE A 53 -9.17 -2.90 -5.74
C ILE A 53 -8.24 -4.06 -6.12
N LYS A 54 -8.67 -5.30 -5.85
CA LYS A 54 -7.93 -6.51 -6.20
C LYS A 54 -7.75 -6.66 -7.70
N ASP A 55 -8.81 -6.44 -8.47
CA ASP A 55 -8.79 -6.46 -9.93
C ASP A 55 -7.90 -5.34 -10.49
N LYS A 56 -8.10 -4.11 -10.01
CA LYS A 56 -7.42 -2.91 -10.50
C LYS A 56 -5.91 -2.92 -10.25
N PHE A 57 -5.47 -3.45 -9.13
CA PHE A 57 -4.05 -3.44 -8.75
C PHE A 57 -3.39 -4.81 -8.78
N SER A 58 -4.14 -5.87 -9.11
CA SER A 58 -3.67 -7.26 -9.08
C SER A 58 -2.99 -7.65 -7.75
N TYR A 59 -3.34 -6.93 -6.66
CA TYR A 59 -2.73 -7.06 -5.35
C TYR A 59 -3.79 -7.41 -4.31
N ASP A 60 -3.43 -8.30 -3.40
CA ASP A 60 -4.30 -8.71 -2.30
C ASP A 60 -4.20 -7.68 -1.16
N VAL A 61 -4.99 -6.62 -1.28
CA VAL A 61 -5.11 -5.63 -0.19
C VAL A 61 -5.87 -6.28 0.96
N HIS A 62 -5.31 -6.22 2.16
CA HIS A 62 -5.99 -6.80 3.32
C HIS A 62 -7.40 -6.21 3.50
N TYR A 63 -8.42 -7.08 3.55
CA TYR A 63 -9.83 -6.69 3.71
C TYR A 63 -10.05 -5.69 4.85
N LYS A 64 -9.35 -5.88 5.97
CA LYS A 64 -9.41 -4.98 7.15
C LYS A 64 -8.98 -3.55 6.82
N LYS A 65 -7.98 -3.36 5.93
CA LYS A 65 -7.57 -2.02 5.50
C LYS A 65 -8.70 -1.35 4.71
N VAL A 66 -9.28 -2.04 3.74
CA VAL A 66 -10.40 -1.51 2.92
C VAL A 66 -11.57 -1.06 3.80
N LEU A 67 -11.91 -1.85 4.83
CA LEU A 67 -12.96 -1.49 5.79
C LEU A 67 -12.62 -0.23 6.61
N LEU A 68 -11.39 -0.10 7.09
CA LEU A 68 -10.95 1.05 7.89
C LEU A 68 -10.99 2.33 7.05
N GLU A 69 -10.51 2.27 5.81
CA GLU A 69 -10.54 3.39 4.88
C GLU A 69 -11.99 3.80 4.58
N LYS A 70 -12.88 2.85 4.26
CA LYS A 70 -14.31 3.14 4.04
C LYS A 70 -14.94 3.83 5.26
N LYS A 71 -14.66 3.35 6.46
CA LYS A 71 -15.16 3.96 7.71
C LYS A 71 -14.59 5.36 7.95
N ALA A 72 -13.31 5.58 7.64
CA ALA A 72 -12.68 6.89 7.76
C ALA A 72 -13.33 7.89 6.80
N ILE A 73 -13.57 7.48 5.55
CA ILE A 73 -14.26 8.30 4.54
C ILE A 73 -15.69 8.60 5.01
N ALA A 74 -16.46 7.60 5.42
CA ALA A 74 -17.81 7.81 5.95
C ALA A 74 -17.83 8.79 7.16
N LYS A 75 -16.81 8.72 8.02
CA LYS A 75 -16.67 9.67 9.15
C LYS A 75 -16.35 11.10 8.71
N ILE A 76 -15.62 11.28 7.61
CA ILE A 76 -15.28 12.60 7.05
C ILE A 76 -16.48 13.19 6.30
N PHE A 77 -17.20 12.37 5.53
CA PHE A 77 -18.32 12.83 4.70
C PHE A 77 -19.66 12.92 5.45
N GLY A 78 -19.75 12.34 6.65
CA GLY A 78 -20.94 12.42 7.49
C GLY A 78 -22.03 11.45 7.05
N ASP A 79 -22.73 10.91 8.05
CA ASP A 79 -23.99 10.17 7.90
C ASP A 79 -25.08 11.07 7.31
#